data_AF-A0A350UPT9-F1
#
_entry.id   AF-A0A350UPT9-F1
#
_cell.length_a   1.000
_cell.length_b   1.000
_cell.length_c   1.000
_cell.angle_alpha   90.00
_cell.angle_beta   90.00
_cell.angle_gamma   90.00
#
_symmetry.space_group_name_H-M   'P 1'
#
loop_
_entity.id
_entity.type
_entity.pdbx_description
1 polymer ?
#
loop_
_entity_poly.entity_id
_entity_poly.type
_entity_poly.pdbx_seq_one_letter_code
_entity_poly.pdbx_strand_id
1 'polypeptide(L)'
;MVNSTMTRLLSLSLAALLLLPLASCRREPEFARVDAALAPLIPEDALAIACIRLDRIKKTPFHKQFIEPRKLPQLERFAEQTGLDVRKDIWELLLVLQKDGAPFVLIRGKFGGSFGLEPEFKQPGLQRMSYKGYYIVYGDGPGVLFMNTGAAAAGQIEDLKKIVDRRDQPGWKSNQPLLDLVATLPGTTPIWMAATHAGQLLP
;
A
#
# COMPACT_ATOMS: atom_id res chain seq x y z
N MET A 1 -35.24 29.00 50.59
CA MET A 1 -35.00 29.51 49.22
C MET A 1 -33.86 28.70 48.61
N VAL A 2 -34.19 27.58 47.98
CA VAL A 2 -33.24 26.62 47.41
C VAL A 2 -33.74 26.28 46.00
N ASN A 3 -32.81 26.21 45.04
CA ASN A 3 -32.95 25.58 43.72
C ASN A 3 -33.67 26.31 42.57
N SER A 4 -33.12 27.44 42.12
CA SER A 4 -33.35 27.93 40.73
C SER A 4 -32.07 27.91 39.87
N THR A 5 -30.91 28.14 40.50
CA THR A 5 -29.61 28.18 39.83
C THR A 5 -29.04 26.80 39.52
N MET A 6 -29.29 25.80 40.37
CA MET A 6 -28.74 24.44 40.20
C MET A 6 -29.39 23.67 39.04
N THR A 7 -30.66 23.93 38.75
CA THR A 7 -31.43 23.30 37.65
C THR A 7 -31.00 23.83 36.27
N ARG A 8 -30.50 25.08 36.19
CA ARG A 8 -29.98 25.69 34.95
C ARG A 8 -28.59 25.18 34.59
N LEU A 9 -27.75 24.91 35.59
CA LEU A 9 -26.40 24.37 35.38
C LEU A 9 -26.41 22.89 34.94
N LEU A 10 -27.36 22.09 35.44
CA LEU A 10 -27.55 20.70 35.02
C LEU A 10 -28.12 20.57 33.59
N SER A 11 -28.98 21.50 33.16
CA SER A 11 -29.58 21.48 31.81
C SER A 11 -28.62 21.95 30.71
N LEU A 12 -27.74 22.91 31.00
CA LEU A 12 -26.65 23.33 30.09
C LEU A 12 -25.59 22.24 29.90
N SER A 13 -25.33 21.43 30.93
CA SER A 13 -24.35 20.33 30.87
C SER A 13 -24.83 19.13 30.04
N LEU A 14 -26.14 18.88 30.02
CA LEU A 14 -26.73 17.77 29.24
C LEU A 14 -26.84 18.11 27.73
N ALA A 15 -27.05 19.39 27.39
CA ALA A 15 -27.09 19.85 26.00
C ALA A 15 -25.71 19.80 25.31
N ALA A 16 -24.63 20.02 26.06
CA ALA A 16 -23.26 19.92 25.53
C ALA A 16 -22.82 18.48 25.23
N LEU A 17 -23.38 17.49 25.93
CA LEU A 17 -23.02 16.07 25.74
C LEU A 17 -23.71 15.42 24.53
N LEU A 18 -24.83 15.99 24.06
CA LEU A 18 -25.61 15.51 22.91
C LEU A 18 -25.08 15.98 21.54
N LEU A 19 -24.15 16.94 21.50
CA LEU A 19 -23.59 17.50 20.24
C LEU A 19 -22.26 16.85 19.81
N LEU A 20 -21.70 15.94 20.61
CA LEU A 20 -20.44 15.25 20.31
C LEU A 20 -20.50 14.15 19.23
N PRO A 21 -21.63 13.55 18.79
CA PRO A 21 -21.57 12.46 17.81
C PRO A 21 -21.43 12.92 16.36
N LEU A 22 -21.54 14.21 16.03
CA LEU A 22 -21.51 14.69 14.63
C LEU A 22 -20.11 14.96 14.06
N ALA A 23 -19.06 14.89 14.88
CA ALA A 23 -17.68 15.15 14.42
C ALA A 23 -16.95 13.92 13.85
N SER A 24 -17.61 12.75 13.76
CA SER A 24 -16.98 11.50 13.31
C SER A 24 -17.38 11.07 11.89
N CYS A 25 -17.78 12.00 11.03
CA CYS A 25 -17.84 11.73 9.60
C CYS A 25 -16.42 11.78 9.02
N ARG A 26 -15.76 10.63 8.95
CA ARG A 26 -14.50 10.50 8.19
C ARG A 26 -14.82 10.84 6.73
N ARG A 27 -14.26 11.94 6.21
CA ARG A 27 -14.39 12.32 4.80
C ARG A 27 -13.82 11.19 3.95
N GLU A 28 -14.66 10.59 3.12
CA GLU A 28 -14.18 9.63 2.14
C GLU A 28 -13.31 10.36 1.11
N PRO A 29 -12.20 9.75 0.68
CA PRO A 29 -11.35 10.34 -0.33
C PRO A 29 -12.12 10.41 -1.66
N GLU A 30 -12.18 11.63 -2.18
CA GLU A 30 -12.89 11.97 -3.43
C GLU A 30 -12.20 11.35 -4.65
N PHE A 31 -10.87 11.33 -4.65
CA PHE A 31 -10.05 10.84 -5.76
C PHE A 31 -9.16 9.66 -5.36
N ALA A 32 -8.82 8.83 -6.34
CA ALA A 32 -7.87 7.76 -6.16
C ALA A 32 -6.47 8.35 -5.95
N ARG A 33 -5.59 7.57 -5.32
CA ARG A 33 -4.19 7.96 -5.09
C ARG A 33 -3.31 6.73 -5.05
N VAL A 34 -2.06 6.93 -5.46
CA VAL A 34 -0.95 6.06 -5.08
C VAL A 34 -0.46 6.45 -3.69
N ASP A 35 -0.03 5.49 -2.87
CA ASP A 35 0.60 5.81 -1.59
C ASP A 35 1.89 6.62 -1.75
N ALA A 36 2.11 7.62 -0.89
CA ALA A 36 3.26 8.52 -0.98
C ALA A 36 4.61 7.79 -0.82
N ALA A 37 4.63 6.61 -0.18
CA ALA A 37 5.82 5.77 -0.10
C ALA A 37 6.12 5.02 -1.42
N LEU A 38 5.13 4.83 -2.30
CA LEU A 38 5.27 4.13 -3.57
C LEU A 38 5.39 5.08 -4.76
N ALA A 39 4.72 6.23 -4.72
CA ALA A 39 4.70 7.17 -5.85
C ALA A 39 6.10 7.56 -6.35
N PRO A 40 7.11 7.84 -5.51
CA PRO A 40 8.47 8.15 -5.97
C PRO A 40 9.19 7.00 -6.69
N LEU A 41 8.69 5.76 -6.57
CA LEU A 41 9.30 4.56 -7.16
C LEU A 41 8.73 4.24 -8.55
N ILE A 42 7.69 4.96 -8.99
CA ILE A 42 7.14 4.82 -10.34
C ILE A 42 8.09 5.49 -11.31
N PRO A 43 8.59 4.76 -12.33
CA PRO A 43 9.54 5.30 -13.25
C PRO A 43 8.87 6.18 -14.32
N GLU A 44 9.61 7.16 -14.83
CA GLU A 44 9.12 8.09 -15.86
C GLU A 44 8.65 7.36 -17.14
N ASP A 45 9.25 6.22 -17.48
CA ASP A 45 8.87 5.38 -18.63
C ASP A 45 7.70 4.42 -18.35
N ALA A 46 7.03 4.54 -17.19
CA ALA A 46 5.80 3.79 -16.92
C ALA A 46 4.69 4.14 -17.93
N LEU A 47 4.16 3.11 -18.59
CA LEU A 47 3.05 3.21 -19.54
C LEU A 47 1.68 3.12 -18.84
N ALA A 48 1.62 2.31 -17.78
CA ALA A 48 0.42 2.09 -17.00
C ALA A 48 0.72 1.63 -15.58
N ILE A 49 -0.24 1.88 -14.69
CA ILE A 49 -0.27 1.34 -13.33
C ILE A 49 -1.65 0.79 -13.01
N ALA A 50 -1.68 -0.32 -12.27
CA ALA A 50 -2.91 -0.91 -11.74
C ALA A 50 -2.77 -1.13 -10.24
N CYS A 51 -3.77 -0.72 -9.47
CA CYS A 51 -3.72 -0.71 -8.02
C CYS A 51 -4.80 -1.59 -7.41
N ILE A 52 -4.44 -2.24 -6.31
CA ILE A 52 -5.36 -2.91 -5.38
C ILE A 52 -5.12 -2.35 -3.98
N ARG A 53 -6.12 -1.64 -3.46
CA ARG A 53 -6.20 -1.08 -2.10
C ARG A 53 -6.75 -2.12 -1.13
N LEU A 54 -5.89 -3.07 -0.76
CA LEU A 54 -6.23 -4.14 0.18
C LEU A 54 -6.78 -3.60 1.51
N ASP A 55 -6.24 -2.48 2.01
CA ASP A 55 -6.73 -1.82 3.23
C ASP A 55 -8.21 -1.39 3.16
N ARG A 56 -8.70 -1.09 1.96
CA ARG A 56 -10.10 -0.75 1.70
C ARG A 56 -10.96 -1.97 1.43
N ILE A 57 -10.46 -2.93 0.65
CA ILE A 57 -11.15 -4.20 0.41
C ILE A 57 -11.49 -4.86 1.74
N LYS A 58 -10.54 -4.90 2.69
CA LYS A 58 -10.70 -5.46 4.04
C LYS A 58 -11.85 -4.83 4.83
N LYS A 59 -12.22 -3.58 4.54
CA LYS A 59 -13.30 -2.84 5.22
C LYS A 59 -14.67 -3.11 4.61
N THR A 60 -14.75 -3.69 3.41
CA THR A 60 -16.02 -3.94 2.72
C THR A 60 -16.84 -5.02 3.45
N PRO A 61 -18.19 -4.93 3.43
CA PRO A 61 -19.05 -6.00 3.94
C PRO A 61 -18.76 -7.35 3.28
N PHE A 62 -18.49 -7.35 1.97
CA PHE A 62 -18.15 -8.55 1.23
C PHE A 62 -16.92 -9.26 1.80
N HIS A 63 -15.83 -8.53 2.04
CA HIS A 63 -14.62 -9.13 2.62
C HIS A 63 -14.89 -9.72 4.01
N LYS A 64 -15.56 -8.96 4.89
CA LYS A 64 -15.86 -9.39 6.26
C LYS A 64 -16.74 -10.63 6.31
N GLN A 65 -17.70 -10.75 5.39
CA GLN A 65 -18.66 -11.86 5.37
C GLN A 65 -18.11 -13.09 4.66
N PHE A 66 -17.38 -12.92 3.56
CA PHE A 66 -17.06 -14.04 2.66
C PHE A 66 -15.57 -14.42 2.61
N ILE A 67 -14.66 -13.50 2.96
CA ILE A 67 -13.22 -13.71 2.83
C ILE A 67 -12.56 -13.89 4.19
N GLU A 68 -12.84 -12.99 5.14
CA GLU A 68 -12.23 -12.99 6.49
C GLU A 68 -12.45 -14.30 7.27
N PRO A 69 -13.63 -14.96 7.22
CA PRO A 69 -13.84 -16.23 7.92
C PRO A 69 -13.11 -17.41 7.29
N ARG A 70 -12.61 -17.26 6.04
CA ARG A 70 -11.93 -18.34 5.34
C ARG A 70 -10.50 -18.46 5.85
N LYS A 71 -10.15 -19.64 6.35
CA LYS A 71 -8.76 -20.04 6.50
C LYS A 71 -8.19 -20.28 5.12
N LEU A 72 -7.04 -19.68 4.82
CA LEU A 72 -6.36 -19.83 3.55
C LEU A 72 -5.00 -20.48 3.85
N PRO A 73 -4.92 -21.83 3.94
CA PRO A 73 -3.74 -22.54 4.47
C PRO A 73 -2.42 -22.13 3.82
N GLN A 74 -2.48 -21.74 2.55
CA GLN A 74 -1.34 -21.23 1.80
C GLN A 74 -0.80 -19.92 2.38
N LEU A 75 -1.69 -19.01 2.78
CA LEU A 75 -1.33 -17.73 3.38
C LEU A 75 -0.89 -17.88 4.84
N GLU A 76 -1.49 -18.81 5.58
CA GLU A 76 -1.00 -19.13 6.93
C GLU A 76 0.44 -19.68 6.89
N ARG A 77 0.72 -20.65 6.01
CA ARG A 77 2.08 -21.17 5.83
C ARG A 77 3.06 -20.10 5.36
N PHE A 78 2.63 -19.24 4.44
CA PHE A 78 3.44 -18.12 3.99
C PHE A 78 3.80 -17.20 5.17
N ALA A 79 2.83 -16.86 6.01
CA ALA A 79 3.07 -16.04 7.20
C ALA A 79 4.01 -16.74 8.21
N GLU A 80 3.87 -18.05 8.41
CA GLU A 80 4.76 -18.84 9.28
C GLU A 80 6.20 -18.89 8.76
N GLN A 81 6.39 -18.99 7.44
CA GLN A 81 7.71 -19.10 6.81
C GLN A 81 8.45 -17.77 6.67
N THR A 82 7.71 -16.69 6.51
CA THR A 82 8.26 -15.36 6.17
C THR A 82 8.11 -14.33 7.28
N GLY A 83 7.26 -14.61 8.29
CA GLY A 83 6.85 -13.64 9.31
C GLY A 83 5.89 -12.56 8.79
N LEU A 84 5.46 -12.64 7.51
CA LEU A 84 4.62 -11.64 6.85
C LEU A 84 3.19 -12.17 6.66
N ASP A 85 2.22 -11.59 7.37
CA ASP A 85 0.80 -11.90 7.17
C ASP A 85 0.21 -10.93 6.14
N VAL A 86 0.04 -11.39 4.88
CA VAL A 86 -0.51 -10.55 3.80
C VAL A 86 -1.86 -9.91 4.16
N ARG A 87 -2.68 -10.58 4.99
CA ARG A 87 -3.97 -10.04 5.44
C ARG A 87 -3.84 -8.88 6.41
N LYS A 88 -2.71 -8.73 7.10
CA LYS A 88 -2.51 -7.66 8.09
C LYS A 88 -1.49 -6.64 7.60
N ASP A 89 -0.41 -7.14 7.05
CA ASP A 89 0.80 -6.37 6.81
C ASP A 89 0.81 -5.71 5.43
N ILE A 90 0.02 -6.17 4.46
CA ILE A 90 -0.05 -5.55 3.12
C ILE A 90 -1.29 -4.68 2.97
N TRP A 91 -1.10 -3.46 2.48
CA TRP A 91 -2.14 -2.43 2.38
C TRP A 91 -2.44 -2.03 0.93
N GLU A 92 -1.43 -1.95 0.08
CA GLU A 92 -1.56 -1.55 -1.32
C GLU A 92 -0.62 -2.38 -2.19
N LEU A 93 -1.13 -2.85 -3.32
CA LEU A 93 -0.35 -3.46 -4.40
C LEU A 93 -0.51 -2.58 -5.63
N LEU A 94 0.60 -2.17 -6.23
CA LEU A 94 0.63 -1.34 -7.42
C LEU A 94 1.47 -2.03 -8.49
N LEU A 95 0.82 -2.65 -9.47
CA LEU A 95 1.48 -3.17 -10.66
C LEU A 95 1.93 -1.98 -11.52
N VAL A 96 3.19 -2.01 -11.95
CA VAL A 96 3.79 -1.03 -12.85
C VAL A 96 4.15 -1.71 -14.16
N LEU A 97 3.58 -1.20 -15.25
CA LEU A 97 3.95 -1.57 -16.61
C LEU A 97 4.84 -0.46 -17.17
N GLN A 98 6.08 -0.81 -17.51
CA GLN A 98 7.08 0.11 -18.02
C GLN A 98 7.42 -0.22 -19.47
N LYS A 99 7.93 0.77 -20.20
CA LYS A 99 8.35 0.60 -21.58
C LYS A 99 9.60 -0.28 -21.67
N ASP A 100 10.61 -0.02 -20.84
CA ASP A 100 11.92 -0.66 -20.92
C ASP A 100 12.22 -1.54 -19.69
N GLY A 101 11.63 -2.74 -19.65
CA GLY A 101 11.91 -3.75 -18.63
C GLY A 101 10.72 -4.67 -18.38
N ALA A 102 10.87 -5.60 -17.43
CA ALA A 102 9.75 -6.44 -17.02
C ALA A 102 8.76 -5.65 -16.15
N PRO A 103 7.47 -6.04 -16.12
CA PRO A 103 6.54 -5.56 -15.10
C PRO A 103 7.04 -5.86 -13.69
N PHE A 104 6.74 -4.98 -12.76
CA PHE A 104 7.01 -5.20 -11.34
C PHE A 104 5.87 -4.68 -10.48
N VAL A 105 5.81 -5.12 -9.22
CA VAL A 105 4.79 -4.72 -8.26
C VAL A 105 5.44 -3.93 -7.14
N LEU A 106 4.98 -2.70 -6.93
CA LEU A 106 5.25 -1.92 -5.73
C LEU A 106 4.25 -2.30 -4.64
N ILE A 107 4.75 -2.45 -3.42
CA ILE A 107 3.99 -3.03 -2.31
C ILE A 107 4.08 -2.06 -1.13
N ARG A 108 2.93 -1.56 -0.69
CA ARG A 108 2.81 -0.84 0.58
C ARG A 108 2.43 -1.81 1.67
N GLY A 109 3.17 -1.80 2.76
CA GLY A 109 2.84 -2.62 3.91
C GLY A 109 3.63 -2.28 5.15
N LYS A 110 3.70 -3.23 6.06
CA LYS A 110 4.60 -3.23 7.21
C LYS A 110 5.62 -4.34 7.02
N PHE A 111 6.84 -3.95 6.71
CA PHE A 111 7.96 -4.84 6.52
C PHE A 111 8.92 -4.66 7.68
N GLY A 112 9.22 -5.75 8.36
CA GLY A 112 10.10 -5.75 9.52
C GLY A 112 9.43 -6.37 10.73
N GLY A 113 10.17 -7.23 11.42
CA GLY A 113 9.72 -7.90 12.61
C GLY A 113 9.48 -6.94 13.78
N SER A 114 9.26 -7.52 14.96
CA SER A 114 9.22 -6.76 16.21
C SER A 114 10.46 -5.86 16.31
N PHE A 115 10.25 -4.57 16.58
CA PHE A 115 11.31 -3.56 16.79
C PHE A 115 12.06 -3.02 15.56
N GLY A 116 11.50 -3.15 14.34
CA GLY A 116 12.06 -2.47 13.17
C GLY A 116 13.26 -3.16 12.53
N LEU A 117 13.55 -4.39 12.95
CA LEU A 117 14.47 -5.30 12.27
C LEU A 117 13.84 -5.77 10.96
N GLU A 118 14.65 -5.99 9.94
CA GLU A 118 14.20 -6.52 8.64
C GLU A 118 13.55 -7.90 8.78
N PRO A 119 12.63 -8.30 7.88
CA PRO A 119 12.01 -9.61 7.95
C PRO A 119 13.05 -10.74 7.82
N GLU A 120 13.04 -11.69 8.75
CA GLU A 120 13.82 -12.92 8.64
C GLU A 120 13.04 -13.94 7.79
N PHE A 121 13.42 -14.09 6.52
CA PHE A 121 12.87 -15.13 5.67
C PHE A 121 13.56 -16.46 5.96
N LYS A 122 12.84 -17.40 6.58
CA LYS A 122 13.38 -18.71 7.01
C LYS A 122 13.18 -19.82 5.97
N GLN A 123 12.82 -19.47 4.74
CA GLN A 123 12.52 -20.44 3.70
C GLN A 123 13.83 -20.98 3.08
N PRO A 124 14.00 -22.31 2.97
CA PRO A 124 15.14 -22.92 2.29
C PRO A 124 15.25 -22.43 0.83
N GLY A 125 16.48 -22.17 0.37
CA GLY A 125 16.76 -21.74 -0.99
C GLY A 125 16.61 -20.23 -1.25
N LEU A 126 16.12 -19.45 -0.27
CA LEU A 126 16.18 -18.00 -0.37
C LEU A 126 17.59 -17.48 -0.11
N GLN A 127 18.04 -16.63 -1.02
CA GLN A 127 19.29 -15.89 -0.96
C GLN A 127 19.00 -14.42 -0.71
N ARG A 128 20.00 -13.72 -0.18
CA ARG A 128 19.94 -12.29 0.08
C ARG A 128 21.18 -11.63 -0.51
N MET A 129 20.99 -10.54 -1.23
CA MET A 129 22.07 -9.67 -1.69
C MET A 129 21.85 -8.23 -1.25
N SER A 130 22.93 -7.49 -1.09
CA SER A 130 22.89 -6.04 -0.91
C SER A 130 23.18 -5.34 -2.23
N TYR A 131 22.44 -4.28 -2.52
CA TYR A 131 22.66 -3.41 -3.67
C TYR A 131 22.49 -1.95 -3.23
N LYS A 132 23.60 -1.19 -3.20
CA LYS A 132 23.64 0.23 -2.78
C LYS A 132 22.96 0.49 -1.42
N GLY A 133 23.14 -0.42 -0.46
CA GLY A 133 22.56 -0.29 0.88
C GLY A 133 21.12 -0.79 1.03
N TYR A 134 20.48 -1.24 -0.05
CA TYR A 134 19.19 -1.93 -0.02
C TYR A 134 19.39 -3.44 -0.11
N TYR A 135 18.40 -4.21 0.33
CA TYR A 135 18.46 -5.67 0.25
C TYR A 135 17.41 -6.23 -0.70
N ILE A 136 17.85 -7.20 -1.49
CA ILE A 136 17.02 -8.00 -2.38
C ILE A 136 17.05 -9.43 -1.85
N VAL A 137 15.87 -9.98 -1.56
CA VAL A 137 15.66 -11.38 -1.23
C VAL A 137 15.15 -12.09 -2.48
N TYR A 138 15.75 -13.22 -2.84
CA TYR A 138 15.46 -13.91 -4.11
C TYR A 138 15.70 -15.43 -3.99
N GLY A 139 15.21 -16.18 -4.96
CA GLY A 139 15.41 -17.63 -5.11
C GLY A 139 15.31 -18.00 -6.58
N ASP A 140 14.58 -19.06 -6.92
CA ASP A 140 14.38 -19.51 -8.32
C ASP A 140 13.40 -18.63 -9.14
N GLY A 141 12.99 -17.47 -8.62
CA GLY A 141 11.97 -16.60 -9.22
C GLY A 141 12.24 -15.11 -9.02
N PRO A 142 11.22 -14.25 -9.20
CA PRO A 142 11.34 -12.81 -8.99
C PRO A 142 11.87 -12.47 -7.59
N GLY A 143 12.71 -11.44 -7.50
CA GLY A 143 13.22 -10.94 -6.24
C GLY A 143 12.22 -10.01 -5.55
N VAL A 144 12.48 -9.74 -4.26
CA VAL A 144 11.79 -8.72 -3.46
C VAL A 144 12.83 -7.76 -2.89
N LEU A 145 12.75 -6.51 -3.31
CA LEU A 145 13.54 -5.38 -2.82
C LEU A 145 12.78 -4.70 -1.69
N PHE A 146 13.43 -4.51 -0.53
CA PHE A 146 12.87 -3.73 0.57
C PHE A 146 13.46 -2.32 0.56
N MET A 147 12.61 -1.31 0.32
CA MET A 147 13.03 0.09 0.27
C MET A 147 13.15 0.71 1.66
N ASN A 148 12.29 0.27 2.58
CA ASN A 148 12.23 0.60 4.00
C ASN A 148 11.20 -0.33 4.67
N THR A 149 10.84 -0.03 5.92
CA THR A 149 9.85 -0.80 6.69
C THR A 149 8.40 -0.64 6.20
N GLY A 150 8.16 0.21 5.20
CA GLY A 150 6.84 0.56 4.67
C GLY A 150 6.63 0.23 3.19
N ALA A 151 7.70 0.11 2.41
CA ALA A 151 7.64 -0.05 0.96
C ALA A 151 8.60 -1.15 0.48
N ALA A 152 8.11 -1.98 -0.43
CA ALA A 152 8.87 -3.01 -1.11
C ALA A 152 8.52 -3.04 -2.60
N ALA A 153 9.35 -3.70 -3.40
CA ALA A 153 9.12 -3.94 -4.82
C ALA A 153 9.41 -5.41 -5.14
N ALA A 154 8.54 -6.06 -5.91
CA ALA A 154 8.70 -7.43 -6.37
C ALA A 154 8.79 -7.48 -7.90
N GLY A 155 9.81 -8.14 -8.44
CA GLY A 155 10.07 -8.14 -9.88
C GLY A 155 11.40 -8.81 -10.24
N GLN A 156 11.82 -8.67 -11.50
CA GLN A 156 13.12 -9.16 -11.96
C GLN A 156 14.25 -8.37 -11.27
N ILE A 157 15.31 -9.06 -10.84
CA ILE A 157 16.39 -8.46 -10.04
C ILE A 157 17.00 -7.24 -10.73
N GLU A 158 17.20 -7.28 -12.05
CA GLU A 158 17.75 -6.15 -12.80
C GLU A 158 16.81 -4.93 -12.82
N ASP A 159 15.49 -5.14 -12.90
CA ASP A 159 14.52 -4.04 -12.80
C ASP A 159 14.42 -3.49 -11.38
N LEU A 160 14.61 -4.32 -10.35
CA LEU A 160 14.68 -3.86 -8.97
C LEU A 160 15.92 -2.97 -8.73
N LYS A 161 17.07 -3.32 -9.30
CA LYS A 161 18.28 -2.48 -9.24
C LYS A 161 18.05 -1.11 -9.88
N LYS A 162 17.35 -1.06 -11.03
CA LYS A 162 16.99 0.22 -11.67
C LYS A 162 16.15 1.11 -10.77
N ILE A 163 15.25 0.56 -9.95
CA ILE A 163 14.46 1.35 -8.97
C ILE A 163 15.39 2.07 -7.98
N VAL A 164 16.39 1.35 -7.46
CA VAL A 164 17.40 1.92 -6.56
C VAL A 164 18.23 2.99 -7.27
N ASP A 165 18.73 2.68 -8.47
CA ASP A 165 19.57 3.59 -9.25
C ASP A 165 18.87 4.92 -9.56
N ARG A 166 17.59 4.85 -9.95
CA ARG A 166 16.76 6.03 -10.24
C ARG A 166 16.48 6.85 -8.99
N ARG A 167 16.12 6.19 -7.88
CA ARG A 167 15.82 6.88 -6.61
C ARG A 167 17.00 7.71 -6.12
N ASP A 168 18.21 7.17 -6.23
CA ASP A 168 19.43 7.83 -5.75
C ASP A 168 19.96 8.87 -6.75
N GLN A 169 19.35 8.99 -7.94
CA GLN A 169 19.73 9.97 -8.95
C GLN A 169 19.28 11.39 -8.53
N PRO A 170 20.19 12.38 -8.53
CA PRO A 170 19.82 13.77 -8.25
C PRO A 170 18.77 14.28 -9.24
N GLY A 171 17.70 14.90 -8.70
CA GLY A 171 16.63 15.47 -9.53
C GLY A 171 15.63 14.45 -10.08
N TRP A 172 15.69 13.19 -9.64
CA TRP A 172 14.70 12.17 -9.97
C TRP A 172 13.27 12.66 -9.76
N LYS A 173 12.41 12.42 -10.76
CA LYS A 173 10.98 12.73 -10.74
C LYS A 173 10.19 11.47 -11.08
N SER A 174 9.11 11.26 -10.37
CA SER A 174 8.13 10.22 -10.69
C SER A 174 7.34 10.59 -11.96
N ASN A 175 6.61 9.64 -12.51
CA ASN A 175 5.72 9.82 -13.65
C ASN A 175 4.49 10.66 -13.26
N GLN A 176 4.65 11.99 -13.25
CA GLN A 176 3.60 12.93 -12.89
C GLN A 176 2.35 12.82 -13.78
N PRO A 177 2.45 12.70 -15.12
CA PRO A 177 1.26 12.54 -15.97
C PRO A 177 0.39 11.35 -15.56
N LEU A 178 1.01 10.24 -15.18
CA LEU A 178 0.29 9.05 -14.73
C LEU A 178 -0.35 9.24 -13.34
N LEU A 179 0.34 9.93 -12.43
CA LEU A 179 -0.20 10.29 -11.12
C LEU A 179 -1.38 11.26 -11.22
N ASP A 180 -1.31 12.24 -12.13
CA ASP A 180 -2.39 13.18 -12.41
C ASP A 180 -3.61 12.46 -12.97
N LEU A 181 -3.41 11.48 -13.87
CA LEU A 181 -4.50 10.63 -14.35
C LEU A 181 -5.17 9.84 -13.22
N VAL A 182 -4.39 9.25 -12.30
CA VAL A 182 -4.95 8.57 -11.11
C VAL A 182 -5.81 9.52 -10.28
N ALA A 183 -5.40 10.79 -10.12
CA ALA A 183 -6.15 11.79 -9.37
C ALA A 183 -7.50 12.17 -10.01
N THR A 184 -7.81 11.70 -11.23
CA THR A 184 -9.14 11.86 -11.85
C THR A 184 -10.09 10.69 -11.56
N LEU A 185 -9.57 9.56 -11.06
CA LEU A 185 -10.37 8.36 -10.81
C LEU A 185 -11.13 8.46 -9.48
N PRO A 186 -12.31 7.81 -9.36
CA PRO A 186 -13.08 7.82 -8.12
C PRO A 186 -12.28 7.25 -6.94
N GLY A 187 -12.19 8.02 -5.87
CA GLY A 187 -11.40 7.65 -4.71
C GLY A 187 -11.97 6.51 -3.89
N THR A 188 -13.25 6.18 -4.04
CA THR A 188 -13.94 5.11 -3.31
C THR A 188 -13.63 3.72 -3.86
N THR A 189 -13.18 3.60 -5.11
CA THR A 189 -12.95 2.31 -5.75
C THR A 189 -11.63 1.70 -5.28
N PRO A 190 -11.64 0.48 -4.68
CA PRO A 190 -10.43 -0.13 -4.15
C PRO A 190 -9.53 -0.75 -5.23
N ILE A 191 -10.03 -0.90 -6.45
CA ILE A 191 -9.28 -1.45 -7.59
C ILE A 191 -9.41 -0.47 -8.75
N TRP A 192 -8.29 -0.07 -9.33
CA TRP A 192 -8.28 0.87 -10.45
C TRP A 192 -7.05 0.71 -11.32
N MET A 193 -7.09 1.29 -12.52
CA MET A 193 -5.99 1.30 -13.47
C MET A 193 -5.92 2.67 -14.15
N ALA A 194 -4.71 3.13 -14.43
CA ALA A 194 -4.42 4.32 -15.20
C ALA A 194 -3.37 3.98 -16.27
N ALA A 195 -3.53 4.52 -17.47
CA ALA A 195 -2.64 4.30 -18.59
C ALA A 195 -2.56 5.56 -19.46
N THR A 196 -1.35 6.04 -19.75
CA THR A 196 -1.13 7.16 -20.67
C THR A 196 -1.02 6.71 -22.12
N HIS A 197 -0.77 5.41 -22.36
CA HIS A 197 -0.58 4.82 -23.68
C HIS A 197 -1.42 3.55 -23.87
N ALA A 198 -2.74 3.65 -23.72
CA ALA A 198 -3.65 2.49 -23.76
C ALA A 198 -3.52 1.64 -25.04
N GLY A 199 -3.19 2.25 -26.18
CA GLY A 199 -2.99 1.56 -27.47
C GLY A 199 -1.72 0.70 -27.55
N GLN A 200 -0.79 0.81 -26.60
CA GLN A 200 0.43 -0.01 -26.53
C GLN A 200 0.33 -1.13 -25.47
N LEU A 201 -0.80 -1.24 -24.76
CA LEU A 201 -1.03 -2.25 -23.72
C LEU A 201 -1.67 -3.54 -24.24
N LEU A 202 -2.17 -3.53 -25.47
CA LEU A 202 -2.74 -4.69 -26.16
C LEU A 202 -1.76 -5.15 -27.26
N PRO A 203 -1.53 -6.47 -27.42
CA PRO A 203 -0.71 -7.01 -28.49
C PRO A 203 -1.28 -6.73 -29.88
#